data_AF-A0A7W1ZBJ5-F1
#
_entry.id   AF-A0A7W1ZBJ5-F1
#
_cell.length_a   1.000
_cell.length_b   1.000
_cell.length_c   1.000
_cell.angle_alpha   90.00
_cell.angle_beta   90.00
_cell.angle_gamma   90.00
#
_symmetry.space_group_name_H-M   'P 1'
#
loop_
_entity.id
_entity.type
_entity.pdbx_description
1 polymer ?
#
loop_
_entity_poly.entity_id
_entity_poly.type
_entity_poly.pdbx_seq_one_letter_code
_entity_poly.pdbx_strand_id
1 'polypeptide(L)'
;MVILGIKPPKELDEETGWYYYGARYYDPKFSIWLNVDPLAEIAPDKTPYHFVSNNPINRIDPDGLTDYTVNKKTGDVTQIGEANDEPDRVLKTNRKGEVKYNRKGEAKLAIGNIEQGILQDGMNLKTESNAIEVGGEGQPTEQGVESFALKLSDYVGKEIGGAYFSKDGSESTTHITIGAYKNNEFKKTKNNGITAFRQFSSTTEEFTSSLRGFFHTHPSGAGIKDSDRLVPSGPDRRNRDRALEMNPNLKYFLLTHPDYGGKFPRKIDYTKGYPASDRR
;
A
#
# COMPACT_ATOMS: atom_id res chain seq x y z
N MET A 1 -27.85 32.91 -4.25
CA MET A 1 -26.41 32.75 -3.94
C MET A 1 -26.30 31.52 -3.07
N VAL A 2 -25.89 30.39 -3.64
CA VAL A 2 -25.96 29.08 -2.96
C VAL A 2 -24.68 28.86 -2.16
N ILE A 3 -24.82 28.65 -0.85
CA ILE A 3 -23.71 28.24 0.01
C ILE A 3 -23.61 26.72 -0.08
N LEU A 4 -22.40 26.21 -0.34
CA LEU A 4 -22.13 24.80 -0.52
C LEU A 4 -22.33 24.05 0.81
N GLY A 5 -23.33 23.16 0.84
CA GLY A 5 -23.55 22.25 1.96
C GLY A 5 -22.54 21.12 1.96
N ILE A 6 -21.50 21.25 2.79
CA ILE A 6 -20.70 20.10 3.22
C ILE A 6 -21.60 19.27 4.14
N LYS A 7 -22.01 18.07 3.72
CA LYS A 7 -22.70 17.13 4.61
C LYS A 7 -21.65 16.50 5.54
N PRO A 8 -21.68 16.73 6.86
CA PRO A 8 -20.73 16.09 7.77
C PRO A 8 -20.98 14.58 7.83
N PRO A 9 -19.98 13.77 8.23
CA PRO A 9 -20.10 12.30 8.26
C PRO A 9 -21.06 11.75 9.32
N LYS A 10 -21.76 12.62 10.08
CA LYS A 10 -22.61 12.28 11.24
C LYS A 10 -23.85 13.17 11.23
N GLU A 11 -25.00 12.63 11.58
CA GLU A 11 -26.28 13.35 11.49
C GLU A 11 -26.41 14.37 12.62
N LEU A 12 -26.65 15.63 12.23
CA LEU A 12 -27.01 16.72 13.13
C LEU A 12 -28.53 16.67 13.35
N ASP A 13 -28.95 16.59 14.60
CA ASP A 13 -30.32 16.85 15.00
C ASP A 13 -30.54 18.37 15.01
N GLU A 14 -31.32 18.87 14.05
CA GLU A 14 -31.58 20.30 13.88
C GLU A 14 -32.46 20.90 14.99
N GLU A 15 -33.20 20.08 15.75
CA GLU A 15 -34.05 20.56 16.85
C GLU A 15 -33.25 20.75 18.15
N THR A 16 -32.26 19.90 18.41
CA THR A 16 -31.42 19.96 19.62
C THR A 16 -30.05 20.60 19.41
N GLY A 17 -29.53 20.62 18.18
CA GLY A 17 -28.17 21.05 17.86
C GLY A 17 -27.10 20.03 18.24
N TRP A 18 -27.49 18.78 18.51
CA TRP A 18 -26.60 17.68 18.88
C TRP A 18 -26.27 16.78 17.68
N TYR A 19 -25.12 16.12 17.74
CA TYR A 19 -24.72 15.14 16.72
C TYR A 19 -24.97 13.72 17.20
N TYR A 20 -25.57 12.89 16.34
CA TYR A 20 -25.81 11.47 16.61
C TYR A 20 -24.67 10.60 16.07
N TYR A 21 -24.07 9.79 16.94
CA TYR A 21 -22.94 8.88 16.64
C TYR A 21 -23.36 7.40 16.77
N GLY A 22 -24.64 7.07 16.52
CA GLY A 22 -25.18 5.71 16.64
C GLY A 22 -25.39 5.24 18.09
N ALA A 23 -24.30 5.08 18.85
CA ALA A 23 -24.38 4.64 20.25
C ALA A 23 -24.65 5.78 21.25
N ARG A 24 -24.33 7.04 20.89
CA ARG A 24 -24.41 8.20 21.79
C ARG A 24 -24.75 9.50 21.03
N TYR A 25 -25.27 10.47 21.76
CA TYR A 25 -25.41 11.87 21.34
C TYR A 25 -24.27 12.71 21.90
N TYR A 26 -23.72 13.58 21.07
CA TYR A 26 -22.63 14.51 21.38
C TYR A 26 -23.13 15.97 21.37
N ASP A 27 -22.86 16.70 22.44
CA ASP A 27 -23.09 18.14 22.50
C ASP A 27 -21.81 18.90 22.08
N PRO A 28 -21.82 19.58 20.91
CA PRO A 28 -20.63 20.28 20.41
C PRO A 28 -20.33 21.57 21.18
N LYS A 29 -21.32 22.18 21.85
CA LYS A 29 -21.18 23.45 22.58
C LYS A 29 -20.46 23.25 23.90
N PHE A 30 -20.71 22.13 24.57
CA PHE A 30 -20.02 21.75 25.82
C PHE A 30 -18.89 20.75 25.60
N SER A 31 -18.77 20.16 24.39
CA SER A 31 -17.76 19.15 24.02
C SER A 31 -17.79 17.90 24.91
N ILE A 32 -19.00 17.40 25.20
CA ILE A 32 -19.23 16.22 26.06
C ILE A 32 -20.20 15.24 25.41
N TRP A 33 -20.09 13.96 25.80
CA TRP A 33 -21.13 12.98 25.56
C TRP A 33 -22.29 13.18 26.54
N LEU A 34 -23.52 13.06 26.07
CA LEU A 34 -24.72 13.15 26.90
C LEU A 34 -25.07 11.83 27.60
N ASN A 35 -24.53 10.72 27.10
CA ASN A 35 -24.74 9.37 27.63
C ASN A 35 -23.42 8.79 28.16
N VAL A 36 -23.52 7.98 29.23
CA VAL A 36 -22.41 7.17 29.78
C VAL A 36 -21.82 6.25 28.71
N ASP A 37 -20.50 6.16 28.64
CA ASP A 37 -19.81 5.20 27.77
C ASP A 37 -20.15 3.73 28.15
N PRO A 38 -20.65 2.89 27.23
CA PRO A 38 -20.86 1.47 27.49
C PRO A 38 -19.59 0.70 27.88
N LEU A 39 -18.41 1.25 27.59
CA LEU A 39 -17.10 0.70 27.94
C LEU A 39 -16.43 1.44 29.13
N ALA A 40 -17.19 2.22 29.91
CA ALA A 40 -16.66 2.95 31.07
C ALA A 40 -15.90 2.06 32.08
N GLU A 41 -16.33 0.80 32.25
CA GLU A 41 -15.70 -0.14 33.20
C GLU A 41 -14.27 -0.54 32.83
N ILE A 42 -13.89 -0.49 31.55
CA ILE A 42 -12.53 -0.85 31.09
C ILE A 42 -11.56 0.35 31.04
N ALA A 43 -12.04 1.57 31.31
CA ALA A 43 -11.24 2.80 31.36
C ALA A 43 -11.51 3.60 32.66
N PRO A 44 -11.31 3.02 33.85
CA PRO A 44 -11.65 3.63 35.14
C PRO A 44 -10.82 4.89 35.48
N ASP A 45 -9.74 5.14 34.73
CA ASP A 45 -8.90 6.34 34.80
C ASP A 45 -9.50 7.55 34.04
N LYS A 46 -10.59 7.35 33.29
CA LYS A 46 -11.24 8.38 32.46
C LYS A 46 -12.67 8.60 32.90
N THR A 47 -13.18 9.82 32.71
CA THR A 47 -14.61 10.08 32.95
C THR A 47 -15.44 9.39 31.86
N PRO A 48 -16.62 8.83 32.19
CA PRO A 48 -17.48 8.13 31.22
C PRO A 48 -18.12 9.06 30.16
N TYR A 49 -17.83 10.36 30.22
CA TYR A 49 -18.37 11.40 29.34
C TYR A 49 -17.29 12.08 28.49
N HIS A 50 -16.03 11.62 28.55
CA HIS A 50 -14.89 12.28 27.91
C HIS A 50 -14.94 12.21 26.38
N PHE A 51 -14.71 13.34 25.70
CA PHE A 51 -14.66 13.40 24.24
C PHE A 51 -13.20 13.38 23.73
N VAL A 52 -12.86 12.37 22.92
CA VAL A 52 -11.53 12.15 22.29
C VAL A 52 -10.31 12.30 23.23
N SER A 53 -10.46 11.85 24.48
CA SER A 53 -9.49 12.03 25.58
C SER A 53 -9.11 13.50 25.84
N ASN A 54 -10.09 14.41 25.72
CA ASN A 54 -10.01 15.86 25.96
C ASN A 54 -9.00 16.60 25.05
N ASN A 55 -8.75 16.09 23.84
CA ASN A 55 -7.91 16.78 22.84
C ASN A 55 -8.61 16.88 21.46
N PRO A 56 -9.73 17.60 21.34
CA PRO A 56 -10.49 17.71 20.09
C PRO A 56 -9.81 18.58 19.00
N ILE A 57 -8.71 19.27 19.33
CA ILE A 57 -7.95 20.09 18.36
C ILE A 57 -6.96 19.22 17.57
N ASN A 58 -6.32 18.24 18.22
CA ASN A 58 -5.40 17.32 17.56
C ASN A 58 -6.03 15.97 17.21
N ARG A 59 -7.31 15.76 17.55
CA ARG A 59 -7.97 14.45 17.43
C ARG A 59 -9.43 14.64 17.02
N ILE A 60 -9.72 14.28 15.78
CA ILE A 60 -11.05 14.00 15.24
C ILE A 60 -11.16 12.46 15.15
N ASP A 61 -12.37 11.92 15.07
CA ASP A 61 -12.64 10.46 15.08
C ASP A 61 -13.68 10.18 13.98
N PRO A 62 -13.24 9.90 12.73
CA PRO A 62 -13.37 8.54 12.13
C PRO A 62 -12.38 8.15 10.98
N ASP A 63 -12.13 6.83 10.76
CA ASP A 63 -11.70 6.14 9.48
C ASP A 63 -10.19 5.80 9.16
N GLY A 64 -9.84 4.50 8.92
CA GLY A 64 -8.64 4.08 8.11
C GLY A 64 -7.75 2.85 8.53
N LEU A 65 -6.99 2.90 9.65
CA LEU A 65 -5.95 2.00 10.20
C LEU A 65 -6.14 0.58 9.81
N THR A 66 -5.07 -0.02 9.32
CA THR A 66 -5.08 -1.46 9.27
C THR A 66 -3.70 -2.03 9.55
N ASP A 67 -3.57 -2.58 10.77
CA ASP A 67 -2.50 -3.52 11.09
C ASP A 67 -2.84 -4.83 10.37
N TYR A 68 -2.20 -5.09 9.23
CA TYR A 68 -2.37 -6.34 8.50
C TYR A 68 -1.40 -7.41 9.00
N THR A 69 -1.69 -8.67 8.70
CA THR A 69 -0.69 -9.74 8.63
C THR A 69 -0.57 -10.24 7.20
N VAL A 70 0.64 -10.57 6.76
CA VAL A 70 0.89 -11.21 5.47
C VAL A 70 1.53 -12.58 5.71
N ASN A 71 0.79 -13.64 5.37
CA ASN A 71 1.22 -15.00 5.56
C ASN A 71 2.16 -15.45 4.42
N LYS A 72 3.47 -15.51 4.68
CA LYS A 72 4.48 -15.91 3.68
C LYS A 72 4.24 -17.29 3.02
N LYS A 73 3.49 -18.18 3.67
CA LYS A 73 3.21 -19.53 3.12
C LYS A 73 2.09 -19.49 2.09
N THR A 74 1.01 -18.77 2.33
CA THR A 74 -0.21 -18.77 1.51
C THR A 74 -0.31 -17.53 0.62
N GLY A 75 0.14 -16.38 1.10
CA GLY A 75 0.02 -15.07 0.44
C GLY A 75 -1.05 -14.17 1.04
N ASP A 76 -1.89 -14.73 1.90
CA ASP A 76 -3.07 -14.05 2.44
C ASP A 76 -2.68 -12.82 3.25
N VAL A 77 -3.41 -11.74 2.99
CA VAL A 77 -3.48 -10.50 3.75
C VAL A 77 -4.68 -10.64 4.69
N THR A 78 -4.49 -10.38 5.98
CA THR A 78 -5.57 -10.40 6.97
C THR A 78 -5.50 -9.18 7.86
N GLN A 79 -6.59 -8.42 7.93
CA GLN A 79 -6.76 -7.27 8.82
C GLN A 79 -6.77 -7.70 10.29
N ILE A 80 -6.08 -6.95 11.14
CA ILE A 80 -6.05 -7.13 12.60
C ILE A 80 -6.55 -5.84 13.26
N GLY A 81 -7.75 -5.88 13.81
CA GLY A 81 -8.35 -4.74 14.53
C GLY A 81 -9.02 -3.71 13.62
N GLU A 82 -9.40 -2.60 14.24
CA GLU A 82 -10.23 -1.52 13.68
C GLU A 82 -9.42 -0.35 13.11
N ALA A 83 -10.12 0.56 12.42
CA ALA A 83 -9.60 1.67 11.60
C ALA A 83 -9.27 3.02 12.35
N ASN A 84 -8.53 3.96 11.71
CA ASN A 84 -7.90 5.26 12.17
C ASN A 84 -7.07 6.00 11.05
N ASP A 85 -6.41 7.14 11.31
CA ASP A 85 -5.67 7.90 10.28
C ASP A 85 -4.14 7.60 10.07
N GLU A 86 -3.61 6.44 10.49
CA GLU A 86 -2.16 6.11 10.38
C GLU A 86 -1.80 5.28 9.13
N PRO A 87 -0.54 5.33 8.65
CA PRO A 87 -0.07 4.48 7.57
C PRO A 87 -0.21 2.98 7.87
N ASP A 88 -0.63 2.21 6.87
CA ASP A 88 -0.78 0.76 6.94
C ASP A 88 0.53 0.05 7.34
N ARG A 89 0.38 -1.09 8.02
CA ARG A 89 1.49 -1.88 8.55
C ARG A 89 1.24 -3.37 8.34
N VAL A 90 2.32 -4.12 8.13
CA VAL A 90 2.30 -5.59 8.23
C VAL A 90 2.99 -5.99 9.52
N LEU A 91 2.26 -6.69 10.39
CA LEU A 91 2.75 -7.24 11.63
C LEU A 91 3.48 -8.59 11.42
N LYS A 92 4.45 -8.85 12.30
CA LYS A 92 5.30 -10.04 12.25
C LYS A 92 4.65 -11.19 13.01
N THR A 93 4.26 -12.23 12.28
CA THR A 93 3.59 -13.40 12.84
C THR A 93 4.54 -14.53 13.24
N ASN A 94 4.02 -15.53 13.95
CA ASN A 94 4.66 -16.81 14.21
C ASN A 94 4.28 -17.87 13.16
N ARG A 95 4.71 -19.13 13.34
CA ARG A 95 4.47 -20.21 12.35
C ARG A 95 3.00 -20.62 12.20
N LYS A 96 2.14 -20.22 13.14
CA LYS A 96 0.68 -20.44 13.17
C LYS A 96 -0.13 -19.25 12.65
N GLY A 97 0.51 -18.09 12.42
CA GLY A 97 -0.18 -16.84 12.03
C GLY A 97 -0.39 -15.84 13.17
N GLU A 98 -0.17 -16.24 14.43
CA GLU A 98 -0.37 -15.37 15.61
C GLU A 98 0.65 -14.20 15.61
N VAL A 99 0.20 -12.97 15.92
CA VAL A 99 1.04 -11.76 16.01
C VAL A 99 2.09 -11.89 17.12
N LYS A 100 3.32 -11.41 16.86
CA LYS A 100 4.39 -11.39 17.86
C LYS A 100 4.52 -10.02 18.50
N TYR A 101 4.62 -10.00 19.82
CA TYR A 101 4.86 -8.79 20.60
C TYR A 101 6.32 -8.72 21.10
N ASN A 102 6.73 -7.54 21.55
CA ASN A 102 8.01 -7.33 22.25
C ASN A 102 7.82 -7.38 23.78
N ARG A 103 8.88 -7.15 24.56
CA ARG A 103 8.83 -7.22 26.04
C ARG A 103 7.98 -6.13 26.69
N LYS A 104 7.62 -5.07 25.96
CA LYS A 104 6.74 -3.97 26.40
C LYS A 104 5.27 -4.19 26.02
N GLY A 105 4.94 -5.29 25.33
CA GLY A 105 3.60 -5.53 24.79
C GLY A 105 3.33 -4.87 23.44
N GLU A 106 4.30 -4.22 22.82
CA GLU A 106 4.14 -3.57 21.50
C GLU A 106 4.23 -4.64 20.38
N ALA A 107 3.37 -4.55 19.36
CA ALA A 107 3.38 -5.47 18.22
C ALA A 107 4.68 -5.32 17.40
N LYS A 108 5.27 -6.43 16.96
CA LYS A 108 6.49 -6.40 16.15
C LYS A 108 6.15 -6.17 14.70
N LEU A 109 6.68 -5.09 14.14
CA LEU A 109 6.57 -4.76 12.73
C LEU A 109 7.32 -5.77 11.84
N ALA A 110 6.75 -6.07 10.68
CA ALA A 110 7.41 -6.74 9.56
C ALA A 110 7.61 -5.79 8.37
N ILE A 111 6.59 -4.99 8.05
CA ILE A 111 6.63 -3.88 7.09
C ILE A 111 5.85 -2.72 7.70
N GLY A 112 6.28 -1.47 7.53
CA GLY A 112 5.48 -0.32 7.93
C GLY A 112 5.69 0.88 7.01
N ASN A 113 4.94 1.95 7.31
CA ASN A 113 4.80 3.13 6.46
C ASN A 113 4.39 2.69 5.05
N ILE A 114 3.28 1.96 4.97
CA ILE A 114 2.57 1.61 3.73
C ILE A 114 1.49 2.67 3.57
N GLU A 115 1.31 3.22 2.38
CA GLU A 115 0.23 4.17 2.13
C GLU A 115 -1.11 3.40 2.10
N GLN A 116 -2.16 4.01 2.62
CA GLN A 116 -3.50 3.40 2.70
C GLN A 116 -4.02 3.04 1.30
N GLY A 117 -4.91 2.05 1.23
CA GLY A 117 -5.49 1.56 -0.03
C GLY A 117 -4.60 0.59 -0.83
N ILE A 118 -3.33 0.40 -0.42
CA ILE A 118 -2.43 -0.62 -1.00
C ILE A 118 -2.79 -2.03 -0.53
N LEU A 119 -3.21 -2.17 0.72
CA LEU A 119 -3.61 -3.44 1.34
C LEU A 119 -5.12 -3.44 1.61
N GLN A 120 -5.72 -4.63 1.54
CA GLN A 120 -7.13 -4.89 1.80
C GLN A 120 -7.27 -6.27 2.43
N ASP A 121 -8.27 -6.47 3.30
CA ASP A 121 -8.53 -7.78 3.90
C ASP A 121 -8.91 -8.83 2.83
N GLY A 122 -8.49 -10.07 3.01
CA GLY A 122 -8.75 -11.18 2.09
C GLY A 122 -7.92 -11.18 0.80
N MET A 123 -7.15 -10.13 0.51
CA MET A 123 -6.23 -10.08 -0.64
C MET A 123 -5.19 -11.23 -0.58
N ASN A 124 -4.84 -11.85 -1.71
CA ASN A 124 -3.70 -12.76 -1.79
C ASN A 124 -2.56 -12.22 -2.66
N LEU A 125 -1.44 -11.85 -2.04
CA LEU A 125 -0.27 -11.30 -2.73
C LEU A 125 0.60 -12.37 -3.42
N LYS A 126 0.43 -13.65 -3.09
CA LYS A 126 1.29 -14.74 -3.60
C LYS A 126 0.73 -15.37 -4.86
N THR A 127 -0.54 -15.71 -4.88
CA THR A 127 -1.19 -16.48 -5.95
C THR A 127 -1.94 -15.60 -6.93
N GLU A 128 -2.29 -14.38 -6.55
CA GLU A 128 -3.05 -13.44 -7.36
C GLU A 128 -2.21 -12.20 -7.67
N SER A 129 -2.46 -11.65 -8.86
CA SER A 129 -1.94 -10.34 -9.23
C SER A 129 -2.95 -9.32 -8.76
N ASN A 130 -2.51 -8.21 -8.17
CA ASN A 130 -3.38 -7.19 -7.60
C ASN A 130 -3.20 -5.88 -8.37
N ALA A 131 -4.28 -5.13 -8.60
CA ALA A 131 -4.25 -3.80 -9.17
C ALA A 131 -4.62 -2.78 -8.09
N ILE A 132 -3.84 -1.70 -8.01
CA ILE A 132 -3.99 -0.63 -7.02
C ILE A 132 -4.20 0.66 -7.80
N GLU A 133 -5.28 1.38 -7.53
CA GLU A 133 -5.49 2.73 -8.08
C GLU A 133 -4.52 3.72 -7.41
N VAL A 134 -3.95 4.65 -8.17
CA VAL A 134 -2.93 5.59 -7.68
C VAL A 134 -3.15 7.01 -8.21
N GLY A 135 -2.75 7.99 -7.39
CA GLY A 135 -2.64 9.40 -7.79
C GLY A 135 -3.94 10.22 -7.74
N GLY A 136 -5.09 9.60 -7.49
CA GLY A 136 -6.34 10.27 -7.16
C GLY A 136 -6.46 10.70 -5.69
N GLU A 137 -7.55 11.38 -5.35
CA GLU A 137 -7.87 11.76 -3.97
C GLU A 137 -8.12 10.51 -3.11
N GLY A 138 -7.49 10.43 -1.93
CA GLY A 138 -7.55 9.26 -1.04
C GLY A 138 -6.81 8.01 -1.54
N GLN A 139 -6.17 8.06 -2.71
CA GLN A 139 -5.41 6.94 -3.27
C GLN A 139 -3.93 7.01 -2.90
N PRO A 140 -3.22 5.87 -2.83
CA PRO A 140 -1.77 5.86 -2.65
C PRO A 140 -1.04 6.50 -3.84
N THR A 141 0.18 6.97 -3.59
CA THR A 141 1.08 7.49 -4.62
C THR A 141 1.78 6.36 -5.38
N GLU A 142 2.32 6.65 -6.57
CA GLU A 142 3.21 5.70 -7.26
C GLU A 142 4.36 5.23 -6.34
N GLN A 143 4.97 6.17 -5.62
CA GLN A 143 6.10 5.90 -4.71
C GLN A 143 5.68 5.03 -3.51
N GLY A 144 4.46 5.18 -3.02
CA GLY A 144 3.87 4.33 -1.99
C GLY A 144 3.79 2.87 -2.43
N VAL A 145 3.23 2.62 -3.62
CA VAL A 145 3.12 1.26 -4.18
C VAL A 145 4.49 0.66 -4.49
N GLU A 146 5.40 1.42 -5.08
CA GLU A 146 6.79 1.00 -5.33
C GLU A 146 7.54 0.65 -4.03
N SER A 147 7.37 1.48 -3.01
CA SER A 147 7.95 1.30 -1.68
C SER A 147 7.40 0.04 -1.00
N PHE A 148 6.08 -0.18 -1.08
CA PHE A 148 5.46 -1.41 -0.60
C PHE A 148 5.96 -2.64 -1.37
N ALA A 149 6.00 -2.60 -2.71
CA ALA A 149 6.44 -3.72 -3.54
C ALA A 149 7.88 -4.16 -3.21
N LEU A 150 8.80 -3.21 -2.98
CA LEU A 150 10.16 -3.51 -2.53
C LEU A 150 10.19 -4.09 -1.11
N LYS A 151 9.50 -3.47 -0.14
CA LYS A 151 9.43 -3.99 1.24
C LYS A 151 8.81 -5.39 1.31
N LEU A 152 7.80 -5.66 0.47
CA LEU A 152 7.20 -6.98 0.30
C LEU A 152 8.23 -7.96 -0.26
N SER A 153 9.00 -7.56 -1.29
CA SER A 153 10.07 -8.35 -1.90
C SER A 153 11.11 -8.81 -0.88
N ASP A 154 11.58 -7.90 0.00
CA ASP A 154 12.46 -8.23 1.13
C ASP A 154 11.79 -9.19 2.11
N TYR A 155 10.55 -8.90 2.49
CA TYR A 155 9.81 -9.67 3.48
C TYR A 155 9.60 -11.11 3.01
N VAL A 156 9.24 -11.34 1.74
CA VAL A 156 8.99 -12.70 1.23
C VAL A 156 10.24 -13.38 0.65
N GLY A 157 11.34 -12.63 0.45
CA GLY A 157 12.59 -13.14 -0.12
C GLY A 157 12.44 -13.57 -1.59
N LYS A 158 11.68 -12.80 -2.37
CA LYS A 158 11.41 -13.06 -3.80
C LYS A 158 11.34 -11.75 -4.55
N GLU A 159 11.81 -11.76 -5.78
CA GLU A 159 11.59 -10.66 -6.71
C GLU A 159 10.09 -10.45 -6.96
N ILE A 160 9.65 -9.20 -6.94
CA ILE A 160 8.29 -8.77 -7.23
C ILE A 160 8.32 -7.97 -8.53
N GLY A 161 7.51 -8.37 -9.51
CA GLY A 161 7.32 -7.61 -10.76
C GLY A 161 5.96 -6.92 -10.76
N GLY A 162 5.83 -5.88 -11.58
CA GLY A 162 4.60 -5.12 -11.73
C GLY A 162 4.57 -4.28 -13.00
N ALA A 163 3.43 -3.64 -13.25
CA ALA A 163 3.18 -2.83 -14.44
C ALA A 163 2.36 -1.58 -14.11
N TYR A 164 2.67 -0.49 -14.81
CA TYR A 164 2.03 0.83 -14.70
C TYR A 164 1.01 1.01 -15.82
N PHE A 165 -0.17 1.55 -15.50
CA PHE A 165 -1.25 1.79 -16.44
C PHE A 165 -1.90 3.17 -16.26
N SER A 166 -2.30 3.76 -17.39
CA SER A 166 -3.08 4.98 -17.50
C SER A 166 -4.44 4.66 -18.13
N LYS A 167 -5.51 4.67 -17.33
CA LYS A 167 -6.86 4.29 -17.74
C LYS A 167 -7.56 5.41 -18.54
N ASP A 168 -7.18 6.65 -18.31
CA ASP A 168 -7.64 7.83 -19.04
C ASP A 168 -6.82 8.11 -20.32
N GLY A 169 -5.78 7.31 -20.58
CA GLY A 169 -4.91 7.47 -21.74
C GLY A 169 -3.88 8.60 -21.61
N SER A 170 -3.83 9.30 -20.48
CA SER A 170 -2.85 10.36 -20.19
C SER A 170 -1.40 9.83 -20.03
N GLU A 171 -0.45 10.73 -19.76
CA GLU A 171 0.90 10.32 -19.34
C GLU A 171 0.95 9.84 -17.88
N SER A 172 -0.04 10.23 -17.06
CA SER A 172 -0.10 9.92 -15.63
C SER A 172 -0.43 8.44 -15.38
N THR A 173 0.27 7.81 -14.43
CA THR A 173 -0.16 6.50 -13.93
C THR A 173 -1.44 6.68 -13.12
N THR A 174 -2.43 5.85 -13.41
CA THR A 174 -3.70 5.75 -12.66
C THR A 174 -3.81 4.45 -11.90
N HIS A 175 -3.10 3.41 -12.33
CA HIS A 175 -3.09 2.09 -11.68
C HIS A 175 -1.68 1.50 -11.73
N ILE A 176 -1.26 0.89 -10.63
CA ILE A 176 -0.06 0.05 -10.56
C ILE A 176 -0.48 -1.37 -10.19
N THR A 177 0.09 -2.36 -10.87
CA THR A 177 -0.14 -3.77 -10.55
C THR A 177 1.04 -4.39 -9.81
N ILE A 178 0.75 -5.26 -8.85
CA ILE A 178 1.72 -6.11 -8.16
C ILE A 178 1.47 -7.57 -8.61
N GLY A 179 2.49 -8.19 -9.20
CA GLY A 179 2.41 -9.55 -9.73
C GLY A 179 2.51 -10.65 -8.68
N ALA A 180 1.65 -11.65 -8.80
CA ALA A 180 1.64 -12.87 -7.97
C ALA A 180 3.03 -13.53 -7.88
N TYR A 181 3.61 -13.59 -6.68
CA TYR A 181 4.99 -14.06 -6.49
C TYR A 181 5.16 -15.57 -6.30
N LYS A 182 4.10 -16.40 -6.41
CA LYS A 182 4.11 -17.86 -6.18
C LYS A 182 5.33 -18.54 -6.82
N ASN A 183 5.54 -18.26 -8.09
CA ASN A 183 6.54 -18.89 -8.94
C ASN A 183 7.86 -18.08 -9.07
N ASN A 184 7.93 -16.89 -8.47
CA ASN A 184 9.11 -16.03 -8.51
C ASN A 184 10.24 -16.58 -7.65
N GLU A 185 11.47 -16.21 -7.98
CA GLU A 185 12.70 -16.58 -7.26
C GLU A 185 13.33 -15.30 -6.67
N PHE A 186 14.41 -15.43 -5.89
CA PHE A 186 15.07 -14.28 -5.27
C PHE A 186 15.67 -13.28 -6.29
N LYS A 187 16.06 -13.78 -7.48
CA LYS A 187 16.69 -13.02 -8.57
C LYS A 187 15.95 -13.16 -9.91
N LYS A 188 14.63 -13.43 -9.85
CA LYS A 188 13.80 -13.56 -11.05
C LYS A 188 12.30 -13.46 -10.76
N THR A 189 11.65 -12.42 -11.27
CA THR A 189 10.19 -12.41 -11.44
C THR A 189 9.76 -13.25 -12.65
N LYS A 190 8.56 -13.82 -12.56
CA LYS A 190 7.87 -14.52 -13.67
C LYS A 190 6.48 -13.94 -13.92
N ASN A 191 6.11 -12.87 -13.22
CA ASN A 191 4.81 -12.22 -13.33
C ASN A 191 4.94 -10.71 -13.06
N ASN A 192 4.38 -9.88 -13.95
CA ASN A 192 4.43 -8.43 -13.88
C ASN A 192 3.05 -7.81 -13.60
N GLY A 193 2.11 -8.56 -13.00
CA GLY A 193 0.82 -8.01 -12.55
C GLY A 193 -0.22 -7.78 -13.64
N ILE A 194 0.17 -7.77 -14.92
CA ILE A 194 -0.66 -7.56 -16.12
C ILE A 194 -2.06 -8.18 -16.05
N THR A 195 -2.17 -9.42 -15.53
CA THR A 195 -3.43 -10.16 -15.47
C THR A 195 -4.49 -9.49 -14.59
N ALA A 196 -4.07 -8.73 -13.57
CA ALA A 196 -4.99 -7.95 -12.75
C ALA A 196 -5.60 -6.81 -13.57
N PHE A 197 -4.78 -5.98 -14.20
CA PHE A 197 -5.29 -4.84 -14.99
C PHE A 197 -6.18 -5.29 -16.17
N ARG A 198 -5.88 -6.45 -16.78
CA ARG A 198 -6.73 -7.04 -17.82
C ARG A 198 -8.17 -7.38 -17.37
N GLN A 199 -8.44 -7.52 -16.08
CA GLN A 199 -9.80 -7.71 -15.57
C GLN A 199 -10.63 -6.41 -15.61
N PHE A 200 -9.97 -5.25 -15.68
CA PHE A 200 -10.59 -3.93 -15.68
C PHE A 200 -10.58 -3.25 -17.06
N SER A 201 -10.09 -3.94 -18.10
CA SER A 201 -10.01 -3.42 -19.46
C SER A 201 -10.98 -4.16 -20.39
N SER A 202 -11.71 -3.41 -21.22
CA SER A 202 -12.78 -3.96 -22.05
C SER A 202 -12.28 -4.52 -23.38
N THR A 203 -11.10 -4.09 -23.85
CA THR A 203 -10.52 -4.53 -25.13
C THR A 203 -9.01 -4.71 -25.07
N THR A 204 -8.44 -5.45 -26.04
CA THR A 204 -6.98 -5.58 -26.16
C THR A 204 -6.31 -4.27 -26.58
N GLU A 205 -7.01 -3.41 -27.32
CA GLU A 205 -6.51 -2.10 -27.73
C GLU A 205 -6.40 -1.16 -26.53
N GLU A 206 -7.47 -1.04 -25.73
CA GLU A 206 -7.49 -0.29 -24.46
C GLU A 206 -6.43 -0.78 -23.47
N PHE A 207 -6.26 -2.09 -23.33
CA PHE A 207 -5.17 -2.66 -22.52
C PHE A 207 -3.78 -2.24 -23.03
N THR A 208 -3.59 -2.21 -24.36
CA THR A 208 -2.27 -1.92 -24.95
C THR A 208 -1.97 -0.42 -24.94
N SER A 209 -2.98 0.43 -25.12
CA SER A 209 -2.86 1.89 -25.09
C SER A 209 -2.78 2.45 -23.68
N SER A 210 -3.30 1.75 -22.67
CA SER A 210 -3.16 2.13 -21.25
C SER A 210 -1.82 1.72 -20.62
N LEU A 211 -1.16 0.67 -21.10
CA LEU A 211 0.12 0.22 -20.55
C LEU A 211 1.21 1.29 -20.70
N ARG A 212 1.84 1.69 -19.58
CA ARG A 212 2.91 2.72 -19.53
C ARG A 212 4.29 2.12 -19.29
N GLY A 213 4.39 0.96 -18.66
CA GLY A 213 5.68 0.33 -18.41
C GLY A 213 5.64 -0.80 -17.39
N PHE A 214 6.83 -1.24 -16.99
CA PHE A 214 7.07 -2.34 -16.07
C PHE A 214 8.06 -1.96 -14.98
N PHE A 215 7.93 -2.59 -13.81
CA PHE A 215 8.99 -2.66 -12.83
C PHE A 215 9.29 -4.10 -12.40
N HIS A 216 10.50 -4.30 -11.89
CA HIS A 216 10.83 -5.40 -10.99
C HIS A 216 11.65 -4.87 -9.82
N THR A 217 11.61 -5.57 -8.68
CA THR A 217 12.39 -5.24 -7.49
C THR A 217 13.74 -5.98 -7.49
N HIS A 218 14.72 -5.52 -6.70
CA HIS A 218 15.85 -6.36 -6.26
C HIS A 218 15.87 -6.42 -4.72
N PRO A 219 15.42 -7.54 -4.12
CA PRO A 219 15.38 -7.66 -2.66
C PRO A 219 16.77 -7.54 -2.04
N SER A 220 16.80 -7.03 -0.81
CA SER A 220 17.97 -7.01 0.05
C SER A 220 18.24 -8.39 0.67
N GLY A 221 19.53 -8.71 0.86
CA GLY A 221 19.97 -9.94 1.52
C GLY A 221 20.43 -11.07 0.60
N ALA A 222 20.41 -12.30 1.13
CA ALA A 222 20.87 -13.53 0.47
C ALA A 222 22.29 -13.50 -0.14
N GLY A 223 23.19 -12.66 0.40
CA GLY A 223 24.59 -12.58 -0.06
C GLY A 223 24.78 -11.96 -1.45
N ILE A 224 23.77 -11.26 -1.98
CA ILE A 224 23.95 -10.43 -3.17
C ILE A 224 24.72 -9.16 -2.77
N LYS A 225 25.75 -8.80 -3.53
CA LYS A 225 26.47 -7.53 -3.37
C LYS A 225 25.58 -6.38 -3.81
N ASP A 226 25.65 -5.22 -3.17
CA ASP A 226 24.85 -4.07 -3.59
C ASP A 226 25.13 -3.65 -5.05
N SER A 227 26.36 -3.84 -5.55
CA SER A 227 26.71 -3.71 -6.97
C SER A 227 25.80 -4.50 -7.91
N ASP A 228 25.42 -5.72 -7.54
CA ASP A 228 24.58 -6.59 -8.35
C ASP A 228 23.09 -6.20 -8.23
N ARG A 229 22.71 -5.53 -7.12
CA ARG A 229 21.33 -5.09 -6.85
C ARG A 229 20.96 -3.81 -7.60
N LEU A 230 21.93 -3.07 -8.14
CA LEU A 230 21.70 -1.88 -8.96
C LEU A 230 21.54 -2.19 -10.46
N VAL A 231 21.85 -3.43 -10.90
CA VAL A 231 22.01 -3.78 -12.33
C VAL A 231 20.96 -4.82 -12.78
N PRO A 232 20.08 -4.52 -13.76
CA PRO A 232 19.11 -5.50 -14.27
C PRO A 232 19.79 -6.65 -15.02
N SER A 233 19.21 -7.85 -14.94
CA SER A 233 19.85 -9.06 -15.47
C SER A 233 19.96 -9.05 -17.00
N GLY A 234 20.75 -9.98 -17.55
CA GLY A 234 20.82 -10.19 -19.00
C GLY A 234 19.46 -10.54 -19.63
N PRO A 235 18.70 -11.49 -19.06
CA PRO A 235 17.30 -11.74 -19.43
C PRO A 235 16.41 -10.49 -19.43
N ASP A 236 16.43 -9.66 -18.38
CA ASP A 236 15.48 -8.53 -18.26
C ASP A 236 15.72 -7.49 -19.35
N ARG A 237 16.99 -7.22 -19.66
CA ARG A 237 17.38 -6.34 -20.76
C ARG A 237 16.92 -6.86 -22.11
N ARG A 238 17.08 -8.15 -22.40
CA ARG A 238 16.57 -8.76 -23.66
C ARG A 238 15.04 -8.76 -23.75
N ASN A 239 14.36 -8.99 -22.64
CA ASN A 239 12.89 -8.97 -22.58
C ASN A 239 12.36 -7.54 -22.80
N ARG A 240 13.00 -6.54 -22.19
CA ARG A 240 12.78 -5.11 -22.46
C ARG A 240 12.97 -4.80 -23.93
N ASP A 241 14.12 -5.16 -24.51
CA ASP A 241 14.48 -4.77 -25.89
C ASP A 241 13.42 -5.27 -26.90
N ARG A 242 13.05 -6.56 -26.81
CA ARG A 242 11.96 -7.14 -27.61
C ARG A 242 10.60 -6.44 -27.41
N ALA A 243 10.30 -6.00 -26.20
CA ALA A 243 9.03 -5.34 -25.92
C ALA A 243 9.01 -3.88 -26.41
N LEU A 244 10.16 -3.19 -26.40
CA LEU A 244 10.33 -1.85 -26.98
C LEU A 244 10.28 -1.86 -28.51
N GLU A 245 10.71 -2.95 -29.16
CA GLU A 245 10.48 -3.18 -30.60
C GLU A 245 8.97 -3.20 -30.96
N MET A 246 8.12 -3.64 -30.03
CA MET A 246 6.67 -3.75 -30.22
C MET A 246 5.89 -2.52 -29.71
N ASN A 247 6.35 -1.89 -28.64
CA ASN A 247 5.79 -0.67 -28.08
C ASN A 247 6.92 0.22 -27.52
N PRO A 248 7.41 1.21 -28.29
CA PRO A 248 8.55 2.04 -27.91
C PRO A 248 8.25 3.05 -26.79
N ASN A 249 6.97 3.21 -26.41
CA ASN A 249 6.56 4.16 -25.36
C ASN A 249 6.70 3.58 -23.95
N LEU A 250 6.92 2.26 -23.81
CA LEU A 250 7.05 1.59 -22.52
C LEU A 250 8.26 2.08 -21.72
N LYS A 251 8.07 2.22 -20.41
CA LYS A 251 9.14 2.45 -19.43
C LYS A 251 9.53 1.18 -18.70
N TYR A 252 10.79 1.10 -18.27
CA TYR A 252 11.35 -0.04 -17.56
C TYR A 252 12.14 0.41 -16.34
N PHE A 253 11.64 0.06 -15.16
CA PHE A 253 12.21 0.47 -13.88
C PHE A 253 12.70 -0.71 -13.06
N LEU A 254 13.87 -0.54 -12.44
CA LEU A 254 14.36 -1.43 -11.39
C LEU A 254 14.17 -0.71 -10.05
N LEU A 255 13.47 -1.33 -9.12
CA LEU A 255 13.27 -0.84 -7.76
C LEU A 255 14.24 -1.56 -6.82
N THR A 256 15.12 -0.83 -6.15
CA THR A 256 16.07 -1.41 -5.20
C THR A 256 16.20 -0.54 -3.96
N HIS A 257 16.94 -0.99 -2.95
CA HIS A 257 17.07 -0.16 -1.74
C HIS A 257 17.79 1.14 -2.04
N PRO A 258 17.43 2.24 -1.37
CA PRO A 258 18.24 3.45 -1.43
C PRO A 258 19.61 3.20 -0.82
N ASP A 259 20.59 3.96 -1.30
CA ASP A 259 21.87 4.10 -0.62
C ASP A 259 21.66 4.75 0.77
N TYR A 260 22.65 4.61 1.66
CA TYR A 260 22.58 4.98 3.08
C TYR A 260 21.76 6.26 3.39
N GLY A 261 20.56 6.08 3.94
CA GLY A 261 19.71 7.16 4.48
C GLY A 261 18.47 7.53 3.65
N GLY A 262 18.28 6.99 2.45
CA GLY A 262 17.05 7.25 1.68
C GLY A 262 15.78 6.63 2.30
N LYS A 263 14.63 7.30 2.12
CA LYS A 263 13.32 6.84 2.64
C LYS A 263 12.49 6.01 1.66
N PHE A 264 12.83 6.09 0.36
CA PHE A 264 12.06 5.53 -0.76
C PHE A 264 12.93 4.54 -1.55
N PRO A 265 12.34 3.59 -2.30
CA PRO A 265 13.09 2.76 -3.23
C PRO A 265 13.88 3.62 -4.23
N ARG A 266 15.09 3.18 -4.55
CA ARG A 266 15.85 3.71 -5.69
C ARG A 266 15.20 3.17 -6.97
N LYS A 267 14.44 4.01 -7.68
CA LYS A 267 13.83 3.75 -8.99
C LYS A 267 14.84 4.05 -10.09
N ILE A 268 15.36 3.01 -10.74
CA ILE A 268 16.36 3.11 -11.82
C ILE A 268 15.66 2.89 -13.16
N ASP A 269 15.56 3.93 -13.99
CA ASP A 269 15.12 3.80 -15.39
C ASP A 269 16.24 3.14 -16.21
N TYR A 270 15.95 1.97 -16.78
CA TYR A 270 16.84 1.25 -17.70
C TYR A 270 16.22 1.08 -19.10
N THR A 271 15.22 1.89 -19.46
CA THR A 271 14.49 1.85 -20.73
C THR A 271 15.42 1.97 -21.93
N LYS A 272 16.34 2.94 -21.93
CA LYS A 272 17.25 3.23 -23.05
C LYS A 272 18.55 2.41 -23.03
N GLY A 273 18.63 1.37 -22.20
CA GLY A 273 19.85 0.61 -21.96
C GLY A 273 20.27 0.62 -20.49
N TYR A 274 21.32 -0.12 -20.18
CA TYR A 274 22.02 -0.03 -18.90
C TYR A 274 23.53 -0.04 -19.22
N PRO A 275 24.28 1.05 -18.93
CA PRO A 275 25.66 1.17 -19.38
C PRO A 275 26.57 0.06 -18.83
N ALA A 276 27.56 -0.36 -19.63
CA ALA A 276 28.57 -1.33 -19.18
C ALA A 276 29.57 -0.72 -18.18
N SER A 277 29.68 0.61 -18.13
CA SER A 277 30.46 1.37 -17.14
C SER A 277 29.93 1.21 -15.72
N ASP A 278 28.62 1.01 -15.58
CA ASP A 278 27.90 1.14 -14.31
C ASP A 278 27.77 -0.22 -13.58
N ARG A 279 28.71 -1.13 -13.88
CA ARG A 279 28.86 -2.46 -13.26
C ARG A 279 30.05 -2.52 -12.28
N ARG A 280 30.57 -1.37 -11.87
CA ARG A 280 31.75 -1.24 -10.99
C ARG A 280 31.36 -1.08 -9.54
#